data_AF-A0A7J3ZRE6-F1
#
_entry.id   AF-A0A7J3ZRE6-F1
#
_cell.length_a   1.000
_cell.length_b   1.000
_cell.length_c   1.000
_cell.angle_alpha   90.00
_cell.angle_beta   90.00
_cell.angle_gamma   90.00
#
_symmetry.space_group_name_H-M   'P 1'
#
loop_
_entity.id
_entity.type
_entity.pdbx_description
1 polymer ?
#
loop_
_entity_poly.entity_id
_entity_poly.type
_entity_poly.pdbx_seq_one_letter_code
_entity_poly.pdbx_strand_id
1 'polypeptide(L)'
;MHGVRAIFVEGKNHIERLANLSKQLNIKLEINIDDSRCPKCNAEIRPINKEAVKDRIPPSTYRIYNEFWICSGCGQVYWKGSHWIKINSALNQAKQILSGKNH
;
A
#
# COMPACT_ATOMS: atom_id res chain seq x y z
N MET A 1 -12.05 -33.55 1.40
CA MET A 1 -12.20 -32.12 1.09
C MET A 1 -11.89 -31.32 2.34
N HIS A 2 -10.77 -30.58 2.37
CA HIS A 2 -10.54 -29.64 3.47
C HIS A 2 -11.43 -28.42 3.21
N GLY A 3 -12.31 -28.10 4.15
CA GLY A 3 -13.17 -26.92 4.07
C GLY A 3 -12.34 -25.64 3.93
N VAL A 4 -12.85 -24.68 3.17
CA VAL A 4 -12.19 -23.37 3.01
C VAL A 4 -12.41 -22.55 4.29
N ARG A 5 -11.35 -21.92 4.79
CA ARG A 5 -11.46 -20.96 5.90
C ARG A 5 -12.04 -19.66 5.36
N ALA A 6 -13.22 -19.29 5.83
CA ALA A 6 -13.87 -18.03 5.52
C ALA A 6 -13.90 -17.13 6.76
N ILE A 7 -13.83 -15.82 6.53
CA ILE A 7 -13.85 -14.79 7.58
C ILE A 7 -14.87 -13.73 7.17
N PHE A 8 -15.77 -13.38 8.09
CA PHE A 8 -16.71 -12.30 7.88
C PHE A 8 -16.07 -10.96 8.25
N VAL A 9 -16.03 -10.04 7.28
CA VAL A 9 -15.41 -8.72 7.44
C VAL A 9 -16.48 -7.71 7.81
N GLU A 10 -16.46 -7.28 9.07
CA GLU A 10 -17.38 -6.26 9.59
C GLU A 10 -16.85 -4.85 9.33
N GLY A 11 -17.75 -3.87 9.27
CA GLY A 11 -17.42 -2.45 9.11
C GLY A 11 -18.15 -1.74 7.97
N LYS A 12 -18.50 -0.48 8.21
CA LYS A 12 -19.27 0.38 7.29
C LYS A 12 -18.40 1.01 6.21
N ASN A 13 -17.11 1.17 6.47
CA ASN A 13 -16.15 1.77 5.54
C ASN A 13 -14.85 0.94 5.47
N HIS A 14 -13.97 1.31 4.55
CA HIS A 14 -12.72 0.58 4.30
C HIS A 14 -11.75 0.61 5.49
N ILE A 15 -11.78 1.65 6.33
CA ILE A 15 -10.92 1.76 7.52
C ILE A 15 -11.37 0.77 8.60
N GLU A 16 -12.67 0.73 8.88
CA GLU A 16 -13.25 -0.22 9.84
C GLU A 16 -13.02 -1.67 9.41
N ARG A 17 -13.22 -1.97 8.12
CA ARG A 17 -12.97 -3.31 7.55
C ARG A 17 -11.50 -3.70 7.65
N LEU A 18 -10.59 -2.75 7.42
CA LEU A 18 -9.15 -2.98 7.54
C LEU A 18 -8.74 -3.26 9.00
N ALA A 19 -9.30 -2.51 9.96
CA ALA A 19 -9.09 -2.76 11.38
C ALA A 19 -9.64 -4.15 11.79
N ASN A 20 -10.85 -4.50 11.34
CA ASN A 20 -11.45 -5.81 11.62
C ASN A 20 -10.57 -6.97 11.11
N LEU A 21 -10.11 -6.89 9.86
CA LEU A 21 -9.20 -7.88 9.27
C LEU A 21 -7.87 -7.98 10.03
N SER A 22 -7.26 -6.85 10.36
CA SER A 22 -6.00 -6.82 11.12
C SER A 22 -6.15 -7.53 12.47
N LYS A 23 -7.26 -7.28 13.19
CA LYS A 23 -7.55 -7.94 14.47
C LYS A 23 -7.74 -9.45 14.34
N GLN A 24 -8.50 -9.89 13.34
CA GLN A 24 -8.85 -11.31 13.19
C GLN A 24 -7.70 -12.16 12.61
N LEU A 25 -6.88 -11.58 11.74
CA LEU A 25 -5.78 -12.27 11.05
C LEU A 25 -4.39 -11.96 11.62
N ASN A 26 -4.30 -11.08 12.62
CA ASN A 26 -3.05 -10.58 13.19
C ASN A 26 -2.11 -9.97 12.13
N ILE A 27 -2.68 -9.23 11.18
CA ILE A 27 -1.93 -8.55 10.11
C ILE A 27 -1.45 -7.19 10.62
N LYS A 28 -0.14 -6.92 10.48
CA LYS A 28 0.42 -5.60 10.76
C LYS A 28 -0.03 -4.59 9.70
N LEU A 29 -0.56 -3.47 10.15
CA LEU A 29 -1.00 -2.37 9.28
C LEU A 29 0.16 -1.44 8.92
N GLU A 30 1.14 -1.97 8.19
CA GLU A 30 2.36 -1.27 7.81
C GLU A 30 2.65 -1.50 6.33
N ILE A 31 3.28 -0.52 5.69
CA ILE A 31 3.68 -0.64 4.29
C ILE A 31 5.12 -1.11 4.25
N ASN A 32 5.35 -2.27 3.64
CA ASN A 32 6.67 -2.68 3.20
C ASN A 32 6.72 -2.63 1.67
N ILE A 33 7.46 -1.66 1.13
CA ILE A 33 7.58 -1.48 -0.33
C ILE A 33 8.39 -2.61 -0.99
N ASP A 34 9.29 -3.25 -0.24
CA ASP A 34 10.16 -4.31 -0.75
C ASP A 34 9.39 -5.61 -1.02
N ASP A 35 8.22 -5.77 -0.40
CA ASP A 35 7.29 -6.90 -0.59
C ASP A 35 5.97 -6.44 -1.27
N SER A 36 5.97 -5.25 -1.86
CA SER A 36 4.78 -4.71 -2.51
C SER A 36 4.62 -5.22 -3.94
N ARG A 37 3.36 -5.46 -4.34
CA ARG A 37 2.97 -5.88 -5.69
C ARG A 37 2.31 -4.73 -6.44
N CYS A 38 2.40 -4.77 -7.76
CA CYS A 38 1.76 -3.82 -8.65
C CYS A 38 0.24 -3.91 -8.53
N PRO A 39 -0.47 -2.82 -8.18
CA PRO A 39 -1.94 -2.86 -8.11
C PRO A 39 -2.63 -3.09 -9.46
N LYS A 40 -1.92 -2.94 -10.59
CA LYS A 40 -2.47 -3.13 -11.95
C LYS A 40 -2.33 -4.56 -12.47
N CYS A 41 -1.18 -5.20 -12.23
CA CYS A 41 -0.87 -6.51 -12.83
C CYS A 41 -0.38 -7.56 -11.84
N ASN A 42 -0.33 -7.23 -10.54
CA ASN A 42 0.12 -8.10 -9.46
C ASN A 42 1.57 -8.63 -9.58
N ALA A 43 2.39 -8.09 -10.49
CA ALA A 43 3.82 -8.40 -10.54
C ALA A 43 4.61 -7.64 -9.46
N GLU A 44 5.83 -8.09 -9.16
CA GLU A 44 6.69 -7.48 -8.13
C GLU A 44 7.10 -6.06 -8.51
N ILE A 45 7.14 -5.20 -7.48
CA ILE A 45 7.71 -3.86 -7.57
C ILE A 45 9.13 -3.92 -7.04
N ARG A 46 10.09 -3.38 -7.77
CA ARG A 46 11.51 -3.34 -7.38
C ARG A 46 12.05 -1.91 -7.39
N PRO A 47 13.03 -1.58 -6.53
CA PRO A 47 13.69 -0.28 -6.58
C PRO A 47 14.32 -0.08 -7.96
N ILE A 48 14.28 1.16 -8.45
CA ILE A 48 14.93 1.58 -9.69
C ILE A 48 15.69 2.88 -9.45
N ASN A 49 16.85 2.98 -10.08
CA ASN A 49 17.66 4.17 -10.06
C ASN A 49 16.87 5.38 -10.65
N LYS A 50 17.02 6.56 -10.02
CA LYS A 50 16.33 7.79 -10.40
C LYS A 50 16.60 8.19 -11.85
N GLU A 51 17.85 8.12 -12.30
CA GLU A 51 18.25 8.47 -13.66
C GLU A 51 17.50 7.63 -14.70
N ALA A 52 17.21 6.35 -14.40
CA ALA A 52 16.51 5.44 -15.31
C ALA A 52 15.00 5.75 -15.47
N VAL A 53 14.41 6.57 -14.61
CA VAL A 53 12.98 6.95 -14.71
C VAL A 53 12.74 8.36 -15.24
N LYS A 54 13.80 9.12 -15.55
CA LYS A 54 13.73 10.55 -15.94
C LYS A 54 12.70 10.85 -17.02
N ASP A 55 12.67 10.04 -18.07
CA ASP A 55 11.78 10.24 -19.23
C ASP A 55 10.45 9.48 -19.12
N ARG A 56 10.20 8.80 -17.99
CA ARG A 56 9.00 7.98 -17.75
C ARG A 56 8.02 8.61 -16.75
N ILE A 57 8.41 9.72 -16.13
CA ILE A 57 7.61 10.41 -15.10
C ILE A 57 7.54 11.90 -15.40
N PRO A 58 6.57 12.64 -14.81
CA PRO A 58 6.53 14.09 -14.94
C PRO A 58 7.83 14.75 -14.43
N PRO A 59 8.35 15.80 -15.10
CA PRO A 59 9.57 16.48 -14.69
C PRO A 59 9.51 17.04 -13.27
N SER A 60 8.35 17.49 -12.81
CA SER A 60 8.14 17.95 -11.43
C SER A 60 8.34 16.82 -10.42
N THR A 61 7.81 15.63 -10.69
CA THR A 61 8.02 14.43 -9.87
C THR A 61 9.50 14.06 -9.80
N TYR A 62 10.19 14.07 -10.95
CA TYR A 62 11.63 13.79 -11.00
C TYR A 62 12.46 14.77 -10.15
N ARG A 63 12.09 16.05 -10.12
CA ARG A 63 12.78 17.07 -9.32
C ARG A 63 12.54 16.88 -7.82
N ILE A 64 11.33 16.50 -7.41
CA ILE A 64 10.90 16.47 -6.01
C ILE A 64 11.31 15.18 -5.30
N TYR A 65 11.21 14.02 -5.98
CA TYR A 65 11.39 12.71 -5.34
C TYR A 65 12.73 12.07 -5.70
N ASN A 66 13.27 11.27 -4.79
CA ASN A 66 14.56 10.58 -4.97
C ASN A 66 14.45 9.05 -4.98
N GLU A 67 13.40 8.50 -4.40
CA GLU A 67 13.16 7.05 -4.37
C GLU A 67 12.08 6.67 -5.36
N PHE A 68 12.40 5.71 -6.23
CA PHE A 68 11.50 5.22 -7.25
C PHE A 68 11.50 3.70 -7.27
N TRP A 69 10.35 3.16 -7.65
CA TRP A 69 10.20 1.74 -7.91
C TRP A 69 9.52 1.49 -9.24
N ILE A 70 9.81 0.37 -9.86
CA ILE A 70 9.23 -0.05 -11.14
C ILE A 70 8.60 -1.43 -11.01
N CYS A 71 7.43 -1.61 -11.63
CA CYS A 71 6.84 -2.92 -11.80
C CYS A 71 7.63 -3.75 -12.82
N SER A 72 7.97 -4.99 -12.45
CA SER A 72 8.63 -5.97 -13.32
C SER A 72 7.76 -6.47 -14.49
N GLY A 73 6.43 -6.39 -14.37
CA GLY A 73 5.48 -6.82 -15.41
C GLY A 73 5.09 -5.70 -16.38
N CYS A 74 4.42 -4.67 -15.89
CA CYS A 74 3.85 -3.62 -16.76
C CYS A 74 4.71 -2.34 -16.86
N GLY A 75 5.85 -2.27 -16.18
CA GLY A 75 6.76 -1.12 -16.25
C GLY A 75 6.27 0.16 -15.56
N GLN A 76 5.13 0.13 -14.86
CA GLN A 76 4.61 1.26 -14.10
C GLN A 76 5.64 1.73 -13.06
N VAL A 77 5.88 3.05 -13.01
CA VAL A 77 6.77 3.69 -12.03
C VAL A 77 5.96 4.23 -10.84
N TYR A 78 6.50 4.05 -9.62
CA TYR A 78 5.91 4.45 -8.35
C TYR A 78 6.90 5.29 -7.53
N TRP A 79 6.38 6.18 -6.68
CA TRP A 79 7.13 7.02 -5.74
C TRP A 79 6.24 7.37 -4.52
N LYS A 80 6.85 7.84 -3.42
CA LYS A 80 6.15 8.21 -2.18
C LYS A 80 5.48 9.59 -2.27
N GLY A 81 4.50 9.73 -3.17
CA GLY A 81 3.74 10.97 -3.39
C GLY A 81 2.49 11.12 -2.53
N SER A 82 1.53 11.93 -2.97
CA SER A 82 0.25 12.16 -2.28
C SER A 82 -0.54 10.88 -2.00
N HIS A 83 -0.47 9.89 -2.88
CA HIS A 83 -1.11 8.60 -2.68
C HIS A 83 -0.52 7.85 -1.46
N TRP A 84 0.79 7.90 -1.27
CA TRP A 84 1.47 7.32 -0.10
C TRP A 84 0.99 7.95 1.20
N ILE A 85 0.81 9.28 1.22
CA ILE A 85 0.28 10.00 2.39
C ILE A 85 -1.13 9.52 2.73
N LYS A 86 -2.00 9.35 1.71
CA LYS A 86 -3.36 8.86 1.91
C LYS A 86 -3.39 7.44 2.46
N ILE A 87 -2.56 6.53 1.95
CA ILE A 87 -2.47 5.16 2.47
C ILE A 87 -2.04 5.19 3.94
N ASN A 88 -1.00 5.96 4.29
CA ASN A 88 -0.55 6.06 5.68
C ASN A 88 -1.62 6.66 6.61
N SER A 89 -2.37 7.65 6.14
CA SER A 89 -3.50 8.21 6.89
C SER A 89 -4.57 7.12 7.15
N ALA A 90 -4.91 6.33 6.15
CA ALA A 90 -5.86 5.23 6.30
C ALA A 90 -5.37 4.17 7.29
N LEU A 91 -4.10 3.76 7.21
CA LEU A 91 -3.50 2.81 8.15
C LEU A 91 -3.51 3.34 9.59
N ASN A 92 -3.20 4.63 9.78
CA ASN A 92 -3.21 5.25 11.09
C ASN A 92 -4.62 5.31 11.70
N GLN A 93 -5.63 5.67 10.91
CA GLN A 93 -7.03 5.64 11.37
C GLN A 93 -7.46 4.22 11.77
N ALA A 94 -7.09 3.20 10.98
CA ALA A 94 -7.39 1.81 11.33
C ALA A 94 -6.68 1.37 12.62
N LYS A 95 -5.42 1.78 12.83
CA LYS A 95 -4.68 1.55 14.09
C LYS A 95 -5.34 2.24 15.31
N GLN A 96 -5.91 3.42 15.13
CA GLN A 96 -6.64 4.12 16.20
C GLN A 96 -7.89 3.34 16.63
N ILE A 97 -8.65 2.80 15.68
CA ILE A 97 -9.81 1.92 15.95
C ILE A 97 -9.36 0.69 16.75
N LEU A 98 -8.25 0.04 16.36
CA LEU A 98 -7.70 -1.11 17.08
C LEU A 98 -7.27 -0.79 18.51
N SER A 99 -6.81 0.46 18.74
CA SER A 99 -6.32 0.92 20.03
C SER A 99 -7.45 1.41 20.96
N GLY A 100 -8.71 1.32 20.54
CA GLY A 100 -9.87 1.79 21.31
C GLY A 100 -9.97 3.32 21.43
N LYS A 101 -9.20 4.07 20.63
CA LYS A 101 -9.28 5.54 20.57
C LYS A 101 -10.28 5.93 19.47
N ASN A 102 -11.56 5.93 19.80
CA ASN A 102 -12.56 6.60 18.98
C ASN A 102 -12.66 8.05 19.45
N HIS A 103 -12.50 9.00 18.52
CA HIS A 103 -12.81 10.41 18.75
C HIS A 103 -14.26 10.67 18.35
#